data_AF-A0A9D1T389-F1
#
_entry.id   AF-A0A9D1T389-F1
#
_cell.length_a   1.000
_cell.length_b   1.000
_cell.length_c   1.000
_cell.angle_alpha   90.00
_cell.angle_beta   90.00
_cell.angle_gamma   90.00
#
_symmetry.space_group_name_H-M   'P 1'
#
loop_
_entity.id
_entity.type
_entity.pdbx_description
1 polymer ?
#
loop_
_entity_poly.entity_id
_entity_poly.type
_entity_poly.pdbx_seq_one_letter_code
_entity_poly.pdbx_strand_id
1 'polypeptide(L)'
;MAESMADLQKKMKAQNFQTKATQAAERGALDVALSLYRQALALSPHDESIRRQFHETRVRQFLQKKKGGLGAAFAEMGAQMKLTKAQGLIKKGQPEEALELAEEAMDANPLSPKLNELYFDIAQRTNHPEAMLSAMEALSAAAPNDIDLMLRLGKTYMQAGVYGRARDCFQKAAQAKPSDLAIQKLLKDAMARDTMTAGGWEANAGKRGGFQALIRDKELAAKLDREAKAQVTGDDAEAVIAEAKAKIAKEPKNVNYYRGLARIYIQNKRFDEALATFDAARKVNPSDPELDRNWADTKIKAYEAEIEALRAEGKEEEAYDKEVEKAQFAFDDLLRRVESYPNDLGLRYELGVVYYDNEAYDDAIQQFQLAQKSPKHRLEALYYLACCFKAKGQPDMAVMQLEAANSQLPTMDDLKKRVVYTLGVIAEEAGDNAKAFDYFKDVYAADIGFLDIGERMQRLHAAGK
;
A
#
# COMPACT_ATOMS: atom_id res chain seq x y z
N MET A 1 -13.77 44.08 -6.33
CA MET A 1 -15.14 44.55 -6.65
C MET A 1 -15.65 45.29 -5.43
N ALA A 2 -16.04 46.56 -5.57
CA ALA A 2 -16.62 47.32 -4.46
C ALA A 2 -18.01 46.76 -4.15
N GLU A 3 -18.23 46.30 -2.91
CA GLU A 3 -19.57 45.86 -2.47
C GLU A 3 -20.54 47.04 -2.57
N SER A 4 -21.74 46.80 -3.12
CA SER A 4 -22.74 47.85 -3.24
C SER A 4 -23.24 48.26 -1.84
N MET A 5 -23.54 49.54 -1.65
CA MET A 5 -24.07 50.06 -0.37
C MET A 5 -25.37 49.34 0.05
N ALA A 6 -26.13 48.83 -0.92
CA ALA A 6 -27.33 48.02 -0.68
C ALA A 6 -27.02 46.62 -0.12
N ASP A 7 -25.95 45.98 -0.59
CA ASP A 7 -25.52 44.67 -0.08
C ASP A 7 -24.95 44.78 1.33
N LEU A 8 -24.21 45.85 1.61
CA LEU A 8 -23.70 46.17 2.94
C LEU A 8 -24.86 46.37 3.94
N GLN A 9 -25.92 47.08 3.53
CA GLN A 9 -27.12 47.28 4.34
C GLN A 9 -27.89 45.98 4.59
N LYS A 10 -27.98 45.08 3.59
CA LYS A 10 -28.59 43.75 3.77
C LYS A 10 -27.81 42.90 4.77
N LYS A 11 -26.48 42.86 4.66
CA LYS A 11 -25.61 42.14 5.61
C LYS A 11 -25.75 42.67 7.04
N MET A 12 -25.76 43.99 7.24
CA MET A 12 -25.97 44.59 8.57
C MET A 12 -27.35 44.25 9.14
N LYS A 13 -28.40 44.25 8.31
CA LYS A 13 -29.74 43.81 8.74
C LYS A 13 -29.75 42.33 9.13
N ALA A 14 -29.11 41.46 8.34
CA ALA A 14 -28.98 40.04 8.67
C ALA A 14 -28.24 39.83 10.00
N GLN A 15 -27.12 40.52 10.23
CA GLN A 15 -26.39 40.48 11.50
C GLN A 15 -27.21 40.97 12.70
N ASN A 16 -28.04 41.99 12.51
CA ASN A 16 -28.97 42.45 13.54
C ASN A 16 -30.02 41.39 13.89
N PHE A 17 -30.59 40.71 12.89
CA PHE A 17 -31.50 39.60 13.11
C PHE A 17 -30.80 38.42 13.80
N GLN A 18 -29.58 38.07 13.36
CA GLN A 18 -28.76 37.04 14.00
C GLN A 18 -28.52 37.35 15.48
N THR A 19 -28.09 38.57 15.80
CA THR A 19 -27.79 38.97 17.20
C THR A 19 -29.04 38.84 18.08
N LYS A 20 -30.19 39.31 17.59
CA LYS A 20 -31.48 39.17 18.30
C LYS A 20 -31.90 37.71 18.43
N ALA A 21 -31.70 36.90 17.39
CA ALA A 21 -32.02 35.48 17.38
C ALA A 21 -31.20 34.73 18.44
N THR A 22 -29.89 34.99 18.51
CA THR A 22 -28.98 34.39 19.49
C THR A 22 -29.38 34.75 20.92
N GLN A 23 -29.66 36.04 21.18
CA GLN A 23 -30.16 36.49 22.50
C GLN A 23 -31.50 35.83 22.88
N ALA A 24 -32.43 35.69 21.92
CA ALA A 24 -33.69 34.99 22.15
C ALA A 24 -33.47 33.51 22.45
N ALA A 25 -32.53 32.85 21.75
CA ALA A 25 -32.19 31.45 21.96
C ALA A 25 -31.55 31.21 23.34
N GLU A 26 -30.67 32.11 23.78
CA GLU A 26 -30.06 32.09 25.13
C GLU A 26 -31.11 32.24 26.24
N ARG A 27 -32.12 33.07 26.02
CA ARG A 27 -33.26 33.25 26.94
C ARG A 27 -34.28 32.12 26.88
N GLY A 28 -34.05 31.08 26.07
CA GLY A 28 -34.96 29.94 25.90
C GLY A 28 -36.21 30.23 25.05
N ALA A 29 -36.32 31.42 24.44
CA ALA A 29 -37.41 31.79 23.54
C ALA A 29 -37.15 31.21 22.13
N LEU A 30 -37.12 29.88 22.02
CA LEU A 30 -36.63 29.17 20.83
C LEU A 30 -37.50 29.40 19.58
N ASP A 31 -38.83 29.51 19.71
CA ASP A 31 -39.71 29.82 18.57
C ASP A 31 -39.40 31.20 17.96
N VAL A 32 -39.16 32.19 18.82
CA VAL A 32 -38.79 33.55 18.41
C VAL A 32 -37.40 33.52 17.77
N ALA A 33 -36.44 32.80 18.36
CA ALA A 33 -35.10 32.65 17.80
C ALA A 33 -35.12 32.04 16.40
N LEU A 34 -35.85 30.95 16.18
CA LEU A 34 -35.95 30.30 14.86
C LEU A 34 -36.55 31.22 13.80
N SER A 35 -37.60 31.97 14.14
CA SER A 35 -38.19 32.95 13.20
C SER A 35 -37.23 34.08 12.82
N LEU A 36 -36.44 34.57 13.78
CA LEU A 36 -35.43 35.60 13.52
C LEU A 36 -34.26 35.07 12.70
N TYR A 37 -33.82 33.82 12.94
CA TYR A 37 -32.81 33.17 12.10
C TYR A 37 -33.27 32.99 10.65
N ARG A 38 -34.54 32.65 10.40
CA ARG A 38 -35.08 32.59 9.02
C ARG A 38 -35.05 33.95 8.33
N GLN A 39 -35.40 35.03 9.04
CA GLN A 39 -35.31 36.39 8.50
C GLN A 39 -33.86 36.77 8.20
N ALA A 40 -32.91 36.32 9.03
CA ALA A 40 -31.49 36.53 8.79
C ALA A 40 -31.00 35.76 7.55
N LEU A 41 -31.35 34.48 7.40
CA LEU A 41 -31.00 33.65 6.25
C LEU A 41 -31.65 34.13 4.95
N ALA A 42 -32.88 34.65 4.99
CA ALA A 42 -33.51 35.25 3.81
C ALA A 42 -32.76 36.49 3.29
N LEU A 43 -32.07 37.22 4.18
CA LEU A 43 -31.26 38.38 3.83
C LEU A 43 -29.82 38.01 3.48
N SER A 44 -29.32 36.88 3.97
CA SER A 44 -27.95 36.38 3.72
C SER A 44 -27.93 34.85 3.61
N PRO A 45 -28.36 34.28 2.46
CA PRO A 45 -28.53 32.83 2.31
C PRO A 45 -27.23 32.02 2.36
N HIS A 46 -26.09 32.65 2.10
CA HIS A 46 -24.77 32.02 2.12
C HIS A 46 -24.03 32.20 3.45
N ASP A 47 -24.69 32.73 4.48
CA ASP A 47 -24.09 32.87 5.81
C ASP A 47 -24.20 31.55 6.59
N GLU A 48 -23.14 30.77 6.47
CA GLU A 48 -23.01 29.45 7.10
C GLU A 48 -22.98 29.55 8.65
N SER A 49 -22.51 30.67 9.22
CA SER A 49 -22.53 30.88 10.68
C SER A 49 -23.96 31.01 11.22
N ILE A 50 -24.83 31.73 10.49
CA ILE A 50 -26.24 31.86 10.86
C ILE A 50 -26.93 30.51 10.74
N ARG A 51 -26.64 29.77 9.67
CA ARG A 51 -27.21 28.45 9.40
C ARG A 51 -26.91 27.44 10.49
N ARG A 52 -25.66 27.41 10.97
CA ARG A 52 -25.25 26.57 12.10
C ARG A 52 -26.04 26.88 13.38
N GLN A 53 -26.12 28.14 13.77
CA GLN A 53 -26.85 28.56 14.98
C GLN A 53 -28.36 28.24 14.86
N PHE A 54 -28.92 28.39 13.66
CA PHE A 54 -30.29 28.01 13.36
C PHE A 54 -30.53 26.51 13.57
N HIS A 55 -29.65 25.64 13.04
CA HIS A 55 -29.73 24.20 13.23
C HIS A 55 -29.60 23.77 14.69
N GLU A 56 -28.62 24.30 15.41
CA GLU A 56 -28.42 24.02 16.85
C GLU A 56 -29.66 24.42 17.67
N THR A 57 -30.26 25.56 17.34
CA THR A 57 -31.49 26.05 17.98
C THR A 57 -32.70 25.18 17.63
N ARG A 58 -32.79 24.70 16.39
CA ARG A 58 -33.86 23.79 15.92
C ARG A 58 -33.83 22.46 16.65
N VAL A 59 -32.64 21.86 16.80
CA VAL A 59 -32.45 20.62 17.57
C VAL A 59 -32.81 20.83 19.04
N ARG A 60 -32.35 21.93 19.67
CA ARG A 60 -32.72 22.27 21.06
C ARG A 60 -34.23 22.37 21.24
N GLN A 61 -34.92 23.02 20.30
CA GLN A 61 -36.37 23.13 20.35
C GLN A 61 -37.06 21.77 20.23
N PHE A 62 -36.62 20.95 19.29
CA PHE A 62 -37.19 19.61 19.09
C PHE A 62 -37.01 18.73 20.32
N LEU A 63 -35.84 18.76 20.97
CA LEU A 63 -35.59 18.02 22.21
C LEU A 63 -36.46 18.49 23.38
N GLN A 64 -36.80 19.78 23.45
CA GLN A 64 -37.71 20.32 24.48
C GLN A 64 -39.18 19.98 24.21
N LYS A 65 -39.62 20.06 22.95
CA LYS A 65 -40.97 19.71 22.52
C LYS A 65 -41.02 18.20 22.31
N LYS A 66 -41.25 17.40 23.37
CA LYS A 66 -41.46 15.94 23.30
C LYS A 66 -42.62 15.56 22.34
N LYS A 67 -42.38 15.56 21.03
CA LYS A 67 -43.34 15.17 20.00
C LYS A 67 -43.19 13.68 19.75
N GLY A 68 -44.20 12.91 20.13
CA GLY A 68 -44.31 11.48 19.83
C GLY A 68 -45.72 11.13 19.35
N GLY A 69 -45.88 9.94 18.77
CA GLY A 69 -47.17 9.42 18.31
C GLY A 69 -47.50 9.70 16.83
N LEU A 70 -48.72 9.35 16.42
CA LEU A 70 -49.18 9.37 15.02
C LEU A 70 -49.00 10.72 14.33
N GLY A 71 -49.21 11.83 15.03
CA GLY A 71 -49.03 13.18 14.47
C GLY A 71 -47.58 13.50 14.10
N ALA A 72 -46.60 12.99 14.85
CA ALA A 72 -45.18 13.14 14.53
C ALA A 72 -44.80 12.31 13.29
N ALA A 73 -45.35 11.08 13.17
CA ALA A 73 -45.15 10.24 12.01
C ALA A 73 -45.73 10.86 10.71
N PHE A 74 -46.92 11.44 10.78
CA PHE A 74 -47.51 12.18 9.65
C PHE A 74 -46.69 13.42 9.28
N ALA A 75 -46.20 14.17 10.27
CA ALA A 75 -45.33 15.32 10.02
C ALA A 75 -44.00 14.91 9.36
N GLU A 76 -43.41 13.79 9.78
CA GLU A 76 -42.18 13.24 9.20
C GLU A 76 -42.40 12.74 7.77
N MET A 77 -43.54 12.09 7.47
CA MET A 77 -43.90 11.70 6.11
C MET A 77 -44.09 12.92 5.19
N GLY A 78 -44.75 13.97 5.69
CA GLY A 78 -44.88 15.25 4.98
C GLY A 78 -43.52 15.91 4.72
N ALA A 79 -42.63 15.90 5.71
CA ALA A 79 -41.26 16.38 5.57
C ALA A 79 -40.47 15.58 4.54
N GLN A 80 -40.62 14.25 4.51
CA GLN A 80 -39.97 13.43 3.50
C GLN A 80 -40.42 13.82 2.08
N MET A 81 -41.73 14.03 1.86
CA MET A 81 -42.24 14.50 0.55
C MET A 81 -41.69 15.88 0.16
N LYS A 82 -41.54 16.80 1.13
CA LYS A 82 -40.89 18.09 0.90
C LYS A 82 -39.44 17.92 0.43
N LEU A 83 -38.67 17.01 1.03
CA LEU A 83 -37.29 16.72 0.60
C LEU A 83 -37.23 16.12 -0.81
N THR A 84 -38.17 15.22 -1.16
CA THR A 84 -38.25 14.70 -2.53
C THR A 84 -38.57 15.81 -3.54
N LYS A 85 -39.44 16.75 -3.16
CA LYS A 85 -39.73 17.94 -3.96
C LYS A 85 -38.50 18.85 -4.09
N ALA A 86 -37.74 19.06 -3.01
CA ALA A 86 -36.49 19.82 -3.02
C ALA A 86 -35.47 19.20 -3.98
N GLN A 87 -35.31 17.88 -4.01
CA GLN A 87 -34.48 17.20 -5.02
C GLN A 87 -34.95 17.49 -6.46
N GLY A 88 -36.26 17.63 -6.67
CA GLY A 88 -36.85 18.05 -7.95
C GLY A 88 -36.50 19.50 -8.32
N LEU A 89 -36.43 20.41 -7.35
CA LEU A 89 -36.03 21.81 -7.56
C LEU A 89 -34.54 21.93 -7.98
N ILE A 90 -33.67 21.08 -7.42
CA ILE A 90 -32.26 20.98 -7.86
C ILE A 90 -32.19 20.66 -9.36
N LYS A 91 -32.99 19.70 -9.84
CA LYS A 91 -33.04 19.33 -11.27
C LYS A 91 -33.57 20.46 -12.17
N LYS A 92 -34.33 21.39 -11.61
CA LYS A 92 -34.85 22.57 -12.31
C LYS A 92 -33.90 23.77 -12.26
N GLY A 93 -32.73 23.63 -11.63
CA GLY A 93 -31.76 24.71 -11.50
C GLY A 93 -32.14 25.75 -10.44
N GLN A 94 -32.94 25.37 -9.44
CA GLN A 94 -33.36 26.22 -8.32
C GLN A 94 -32.74 25.72 -6.99
N PRO A 95 -31.41 25.83 -6.79
CA PRO A 95 -30.72 25.25 -5.64
C PRO A 95 -31.04 25.98 -4.31
N GLU A 96 -31.28 27.29 -4.33
CA GLU A 96 -31.60 28.06 -3.11
C GLU A 96 -32.98 27.68 -2.57
N GLU A 97 -33.99 27.62 -3.45
CA GLU A 97 -35.35 27.19 -3.09
C GLU A 97 -35.37 25.72 -2.63
N ALA A 98 -34.51 24.87 -3.22
CA ALA A 98 -34.37 23.49 -2.78
C ALA A 98 -33.84 23.40 -1.35
N LEU A 99 -32.84 24.19 -1.00
CA LEU A 99 -32.27 24.20 0.35
C LEU A 99 -33.24 24.76 1.38
N GLU A 100 -33.94 25.85 1.07
CA GLU A 100 -34.95 26.44 1.95
C GLU A 100 -36.07 25.42 2.25
N LEU A 101 -36.60 24.76 1.22
CA LEU A 101 -37.63 23.73 1.38
C LEU A 101 -37.11 22.52 2.18
N ALA A 102 -35.84 22.18 2.03
CA ALA A 102 -35.20 21.11 2.81
C ALA A 102 -35.02 21.50 4.28
N GLU A 103 -34.68 22.75 4.57
CA GLU A 103 -34.58 23.27 5.93
C GLU A 103 -35.92 23.35 6.65
N GLU A 104 -36.99 23.71 5.94
CA GLU A 104 -38.35 23.61 6.47
C GLU A 104 -38.74 22.17 6.81
N ALA A 105 -38.35 21.21 5.97
CA ALA A 105 -38.66 19.80 6.22
C ALA A 105 -38.03 19.30 7.53
N MET A 106 -36.83 19.80 7.87
CA MET A 106 -36.15 19.46 9.11
C MET A 106 -36.84 20.01 10.38
N ASP A 107 -37.82 20.92 10.28
CA ASP A 107 -38.60 21.36 11.44
C ASP A 107 -39.48 20.23 12.01
N ALA A 108 -39.83 19.23 11.18
CA ALA A 108 -40.65 18.11 11.61
C ALA A 108 -39.89 17.18 12.55
N ASN A 109 -38.68 16.76 12.16
CA ASN A 109 -37.81 15.91 12.95
C ASN A 109 -36.33 16.08 12.52
N PRO A 110 -35.56 16.97 13.15
CA PRO A 110 -34.15 17.21 12.80
C PRO A 110 -33.21 16.07 13.23
N LEU A 111 -33.69 15.08 13.98
CA LEU A 111 -32.89 13.93 14.44
C LEU A 111 -33.20 12.64 13.68
N SER A 112 -34.13 12.66 12.72
CA SER A 112 -34.46 11.48 11.92
C SER A 112 -33.27 11.10 11.01
N PRO A 113 -32.73 9.87 11.09
CA PRO A 113 -31.67 9.45 10.18
C PRO A 113 -32.09 9.53 8.72
N LYS A 114 -33.34 9.17 8.42
CA LYS A 114 -33.87 9.17 7.06
C LYS A 114 -33.96 10.58 6.46
N LEU A 115 -34.42 11.54 7.25
CA LEU A 115 -34.48 12.94 6.81
C LEU A 115 -33.07 13.53 6.66
N ASN A 116 -32.15 13.21 7.57
CA ASN A 116 -30.79 13.73 7.54
C ASN A 116 -29.97 13.19 6.35
N GLU A 117 -30.15 11.94 5.91
CA GLU A 117 -29.51 11.45 4.67
C GLU A 117 -30.00 12.24 3.44
N LEU A 118 -31.32 12.43 3.30
CA LEU A 118 -31.88 13.23 2.20
C LEU A 118 -31.45 14.70 2.26
N TYR A 119 -31.35 15.26 3.47
CA TYR A 119 -30.88 16.62 3.68
C TYR A 119 -29.41 16.78 3.32
N PHE A 120 -28.56 15.83 3.72
CA PHE A 120 -27.15 15.80 3.38
C PHE A 120 -26.95 15.79 1.86
N ASP A 121 -27.68 14.95 1.13
CA ASP A 121 -27.62 14.88 -0.33
C ASP A 121 -28.00 16.21 -1.00
N ILE A 122 -29.02 16.89 -0.49
CA ILE A 122 -29.44 18.20 -0.99
C ILE A 122 -28.35 19.23 -0.71
N ALA A 123 -27.89 19.32 0.55
CA ALA A 123 -26.86 20.25 0.98
C ALA A 123 -25.53 20.07 0.22
N GLN A 124 -25.17 18.82 -0.11
CA GLN A 124 -23.99 18.51 -0.91
C GLN A 124 -24.14 18.99 -2.35
N ARG A 125 -25.30 18.79 -2.97
CA ARG A 125 -25.57 19.23 -4.36
C ARG A 125 -25.70 20.74 -4.47
N THR A 126 -26.09 21.42 -3.40
CA THR A 126 -26.19 22.88 -3.33
C THR A 126 -24.91 23.54 -2.78
N ASN A 127 -23.90 22.75 -2.40
CA ASN A 127 -22.60 23.22 -1.88
C ASN A 127 -22.66 24.05 -0.59
N HIS A 128 -23.46 23.59 0.38
CA HIS A 128 -23.61 24.22 1.70
C HIS A 128 -22.97 23.36 2.81
N PRO A 129 -21.70 23.66 3.20
CA PRO A 129 -20.92 22.80 4.08
C PRO A 129 -21.46 22.73 5.52
N GLU A 130 -22.05 23.78 6.10
CA GLU A 130 -22.62 23.69 7.46
C GLU A 130 -23.93 22.91 7.46
N ALA A 131 -24.73 22.99 6.40
CA ALA A 131 -25.91 22.15 6.24
C ALA A 131 -25.53 20.67 6.19
N MET A 132 -24.54 20.32 5.35
CA MET A 132 -23.97 18.97 5.29
C MET A 132 -23.45 18.51 6.65
N LEU A 133 -22.73 19.40 7.34
CA LEU A 133 -22.15 19.08 8.64
C LEU A 133 -23.22 18.78 9.68
N SER A 134 -24.27 19.61 9.76
CA SER A 134 -25.36 19.38 10.72
C SER A 134 -26.07 18.05 10.49
N ALA A 135 -26.29 17.67 9.22
CA ALA A 135 -26.91 16.41 8.86
C ALA A 135 -26.04 15.22 9.29
N MET A 136 -24.73 15.31 9.03
CA MET A 136 -23.78 14.26 9.34
C MET A 136 -23.51 14.12 10.85
N GLU A 137 -23.52 15.24 11.60
CA GLU A 137 -23.44 15.23 13.07
C GLU A 137 -24.69 14.56 13.67
N ALA A 138 -25.89 14.84 13.15
CA ALA A 138 -27.12 14.20 13.58
C ALA A 138 -27.13 12.69 13.30
N LEU A 139 -26.67 12.28 12.11
CA LEU A 139 -26.50 10.86 11.75
C LEU A 139 -25.50 10.18 12.69
N SER A 140 -24.32 10.78 12.88
CA SER A 140 -23.27 10.21 13.74
C SER A 140 -23.69 10.10 15.20
N ALA A 141 -24.49 11.05 15.71
CA ALA A 141 -25.05 10.97 17.05
C ALA A 141 -26.03 9.80 17.22
N ALA A 142 -26.76 9.41 16.16
CA ALA A 142 -27.65 8.25 16.18
C ALA A 142 -26.90 6.91 16.14
N ALA A 143 -25.71 6.88 15.54
CA ALA A 143 -24.85 5.70 15.43
C ALA A 143 -23.38 6.02 15.80
N PRO A 144 -23.07 6.24 17.09
CA PRO A 144 -21.79 6.79 17.53
C PRO A 144 -20.60 5.85 17.41
N ASN A 145 -20.81 4.57 17.07
CA ASN A 145 -19.76 3.56 16.89
C ASN A 145 -19.64 3.08 15.43
N ASP A 146 -20.39 3.67 14.50
CA ASP A 146 -20.31 3.32 13.09
C ASP A 146 -19.06 3.95 12.46
N ILE A 147 -18.09 3.11 12.10
CA ILE A 147 -16.82 3.53 11.52
C ILE A 147 -17.03 4.20 10.15
N ASP A 148 -17.95 3.72 9.33
CA ASP A 148 -18.19 4.31 8.01
C ASP A 148 -18.75 5.73 8.16
N LEU A 149 -19.68 5.89 9.08
CA LEU A 149 -20.27 7.19 9.39
C LEU A 149 -19.25 8.15 10.02
N MET A 150 -18.34 7.67 10.87
CA MET A 150 -17.20 8.45 11.36
C MET A 150 -16.28 8.90 10.22
N LEU A 151 -16.00 8.04 9.23
CA LEU A 151 -15.19 8.39 8.07
C LEU A 151 -15.89 9.41 7.18
N ARG A 152 -17.21 9.28 6.97
CA ARG A 152 -18.03 10.26 6.23
C ARG A 152 -18.01 11.61 6.96
N LEU A 153 -18.25 11.64 8.27
CA LEU A 153 -18.18 12.85 9.08
C LEU A 153 -16.81 13.51 9.05
N GLY A 154 -15.73 12.74 9.20
CA GLY A 154 -14.36 13.25 9.09
C GLY A 154 -14.08 13.90 7.74
N LYS A 155 -14.55 13.29 6.64
CA LYS A 155 -14.44 13.88 5.29
C LYS A 155 -15.28 15.15 5.14
N THR A 156 -16.47 15.20 5.71
CA THR A 156 -17.29 16.42 5.74
C THR A 156 -16.61 17.54 6.52
N TYR A 157 -15.99 17.26 7.67
CA TYR A 157 -15.17 18.23 8.40
C TYR A 157 -13.97 18.72 7.58
N MET A 158 -13.31 17.84 6.81
CA MET A 158 -12.22 18.23 5.90
C MET A 158 -12.68 19.20 4.81
N GLN A 159 -13.89 19.02 4.28
CA GLN A 159 -14.49 19.91 3.28
C GLN A 159 -14.91 21.25 3.89
N ALA A 160 -15.45 21.24 5.11
CA ALA A 160 -15.84 22.44 5.85
C ALA A 160 -14.64 23.23 6.42
N GLY A 161 -13.41 22.74 6.27
CA GLY A 161 -12.20 23.39 6.79
C GLY A 161 -11.99 23.26 8.31
N VAL A 162 -12.75 22.38 8.97
CA VAL A 162 -12.69 22.16 10.43
C VAL A 162 -11.78 20.96 10.72
N TYR A 163 -10.49 21.14 10.48
CA TYR A 163 -9.54 20.03 10.42
C TYR A 163 -9.30 19.32 11.77
N GLY A 164 -9.34 20.02 12.90
CA GLY A 164 -9.19 19.39 14.22
C GLY A 164 -10.27 18.37 14.53
N ARG A 165 -11.53 18.65 14.17
CA ARG A 165 -12.63 17.68 14.33
C ARG A 165 -12.51 16.53 13.32
N ALA A 166 -12.05 16.81 12.09
CA ALA A 166 -11.78 15.76 11.11
C ALA A 166 -10.73 14.76 11.62
N ARG A 167 -9.63 15.28 12.18
CA ARG A 167 -8.56 14.50 12.79
C ARG A 167 -9.11 13.59 13.89
N ASP A 168 -9.92 14.12 14.80
CA ASP A 168 -10.49 13.34 15.90
C ASP A 168 -11.37 12.18 15.40
N CYS A 169 -12.16 12.40 14.34
CA CYS A 169 -12.94 11.34 13.67
C CYS A 169 -12.05 10.26 13.06
N PHE A 170 -11.02 10.65 12.29
CA PHE A 170 -10.11 9.69 11.67
C PHE A 170 -9.23 8.96 12.67
N GLN A 171 -8.88 9.59 13.79
CA GLN A 171 -8.10 8.96 14.85
C GLN A 171 -8.89 7.83 15.51
N LYS A 172 -10.19 8.03 15.78
CA LYS A 172 -11.06 6.96 16.29
C LYS A 172 -11.21 5.83 15.28
N ALA A 173 -11.38 6.16 13.99
CA ALA A 173 -11.46 5.16 12.92
C ALA A 173 -10.15 4.35 12.79
N ALA A 174 -8.99 5.01 12.90
CA ALA A 174 -7.66 4.37 12.84
C ALA A 174 -7.41 3.45 14.05
N GLN A 175 -7.91 3.82 15.24
CA GLN A 175 -7.85 2.94 16.42
C GLN A 175 -8.69 1.67 16.22
N ALA A 176 -9.84 1.77 15.56
CA ALA A 176 -10.70 0.62 15.28
C ALA A 176 -10.17 -0.27 14.15
N LYS A 177 -9.46 0.30 13.17
CA LYS A 177 -8.87 -0.42 12.02
C LYS A 177 -7.40 -0.01 11.79
N PRO A 178 -6.44 -0.50 12.61
CA PRO A 178 -5.05 -0.02 12.56
C PRO A 178 -4.31 -0.31 11.25
N SER A 179 -4.67 -1.40 10.56
CA SER A 179 -4.02 -1.85 9.33
C SER A 179 -4.61 -1.24 8.05
N ASP A 180 -5.63 -0.39 8.14
CA ASP A 180 -6.28 0.21 6.97
C ASP A 180 -5.49 1.44 6.48
N LEU A 181 -4.69 1.24 5.43
CA LEU A 181 -3.84 2.28 4.83
C LEU A 181 -4.64 3.51 4.36
N ALA A 182 -5.90 3.35 3.96
CA ALA A 182 -6.72 4.47 3.51
C ALA A 182 -7.11 5.38 4.69
N ILE A 183 -7.44 4.80 5.84
CA ILE A 183 -7.74 5.55 7.07
C ILE A 183 -6.49 6.25 7.59
N GLN A 184 -5.33 5.58 7.56
CA GLN A 184 -4.06 6.18 7.96
C GLN A 184 -3.72 7.40 7.09
N LYS A 185 -3.95 7.32 5.78
CA LYS A 185 -3.77 8.47 4.88
C LYS A 185 -4.70 9.64 5.24
N LEU A 186 -6.00 9.36 5.44
CA LEU A 186 -6.98 10.40 5.82
C LEU A 186 -6.62 11.09 7.14
N LEU A 187 -6.14 10.32 8.12
CA LEU A 187 -5.67 10.87 9.39
C LEU A 187 -4.45 11.79 9.19
N LYS A 188 -3.44 11.36 8.42
CA LYS A 188 -2.27 12.19 8.11
C LYS A 188 -2.65 13.49 7.40
N ASP A 189 -3.51 13.41 6.40
CA ASP A 189 -3.98 14.58 5.64
C ASP A 189 -4.71 15.58 6.57
N ALA A 190 -5.54 15.08 7.49
CA ALA A 190 -6.24 15.92 8.47
C ALA A 190 -5.27 16.56 9.47
N MET A 191 -4.30 15.81 10.01
CA MET A 191 -3.29 16.33 10.94
C MET A 191 -2.43 17.42 10.29
N ALA A 192 -2.01 17.22 9.04
CA ALA A 192 -1.25 18.22 8.29
C ALA A 192 -2.05 19.52 8.13
N ARG A 193 -3.32 19.44 7.70
CA ARG A 193 -4.18 20.62 7.52
C ARG A 193 -4.55 21.31 8.84
N ASP A 194 -4.80 20.56 9.90
CA ASP A 194 -5.04 21.09 11.24
C ASP A 194 -3.84 21.91 11.74
N THR A 195 -2.63 21.37 11.56
CA THR A 195 -1.38 22.05 11.92
C THR A 195 -1.12 23.31 11.08
N MET A 196 -1.51 23.32 9.80
CA MET A 196 -1.32 24.48 8.92
C MET A 196 -2.32 25.62 9.18
N THR A 197 -3.52 25.31 9.67
CA THR A 197 -4.61 26.29 9.85
C THR A 197 -4.75 26.82 11.27
N ALA A 198 -4.43 26.01 12.28
CA ALA A 198 -4.20 26.49 13.62
C ALA A 198 -2.86 27.22 13.62
N GLY A 199 -2.88 28.54 13.37
CA GLY A 199 -1.72 29.45 13.35
C GLY A 199 -0.57 28.92 14.21
N GLY A 200 0.48 28.49 13.52
CA GLY A 200 1.34 27.38 13.90
C GLY A 200 1.81 27.37 15.35
N TRP A 201 1.85 26.18 15.94
CA TRP A 201 2.66 25.81 17.12
C TRP A 201 2.36 26.53 18.45
N GLU A 202 1.83 27.75 18.46
CA GLU A 202 1.63 28.61 19.64
C GLU A 202 0.19 28.61 20.17
N ALA A 203 -0.82 28.46 19.31
CA ALA A 203 -2.24 28.55 19.72
C ALA A 203 -2.69 27.43 20.68
N ASN A 204 -2.02 26.27 20.67
CA ASN A 204 -2.32 25.13 21.54
C ASN A 204 -1.40 25.02 22.77
N ALA A 205 -0.34 25.84 22.86
CA ALA A 205 0.63 25.80 23.96
C ALA A 205 0.06 26.29 25.31
N GLY A 206 -1.06 27.05 25.30
CA GLY A 206 -1.65 27.65 26.51
C GLY A 206 -2.79 26.86 27.18
N LYS A 207 -3.29 25.77 26.59
CA LYS A 207 -4.41 25.01 27.17
C LYS A 207 -3.89 23.86 28.04
N ARG A 208 -4.39 23.77 29.28
CA ARG A 208 -4.09 22.72 30.27
C ARG A 208 -4.65 21.37 29.75
N GLY A 209 -3.86 20.69 28.92
CA GLY A 209 -4.27 19.50 28.13
C GLY A 209 -3.77 19.52 26.69
N GLY A 210 -3.50 20.72 26.15
CA GLY A 210 -2.91 20.93 24.82
C GLY A 210 -1.52 20.33 24.70
N PHE A 211 -0.66 20.46 25.72
CA PHE A 211 0.69 19.89 25.69
C PHE A 211 0.73 18.35 25.71
N GLN A 212 -0.14 17.69 26.50
CA GLN A 212 -0.23 16.22 26.54
C GLN A 212 -0.86 15.65 25.27
N ALA A 213 -1.89 16.31 24.73
CA ALA A 213 -2.46 15.96 23.43
C ALA A 213 -1.42 16.15 22.31
N LEU A 214 -0.64 17.24 22.35
CA LEU A 214 0.42 17.53 21.39
C LEU A 214 1.55 16.48 21.40
N ILE A 215 1.97 16.01 22.59
CA ILE A 215 2.96 14.93 22.71
C ILE A 215 2.40 13.64 22.09
N ARG A 216 1.16 13.28 22.42
CA ARG A 216 0.51 12.08 21.89
C ARG A 216 0.32 12.16 20.37
N ASP A 217 -0.04 13.33 19.85
CA ASP A 217 -0.21 13.57 18.42
C ASP A 217 1.14 13.53 17.69
N LYS A 218 2.21 14.07 18.31
CA LYS A 218 3.57 14.03 17.77
C LYS A 218 4.14 12.61 17.75
N GLU A 219 3.95 11.84 18.83
CA GLU A 219 4.36 10.43 18.89
C GLU A 219 3.59 9.57 17.89
N LEU A 220 2.28 9.80 17.76
CA LEU A 220 1.45 9.06 16.81
C LEU A 220 1.81 9.39 15.36
N ALA A 221 1.99 10.68 15.04
CA ALA A 221 2.44 11.10 13.71
C ALA A 221 3.82 10.53 13.37
N ALA A 222 4.79 10.63 14.30
CA ALA A 222 6.12 10.08 14.12
C ALA A 222 6.08 8.55 13.93
N LYS A 223 5.24 7.85 14.68
CA LYS A 223 5.05 6.40 14.52
C LYS A 223 4.51 6.05 13.13
N LEU A 224 3.44 6.72 12.70
CA LEU A 224 2.82 6.49 11.40
C LEU A 224 3.75 6.87 10.23
N ASP A 225 4.62 7.86 10.42
CA ASP A 225 5.63 8.24 9.44
C ASP A 225 6.75 7.21 9.34
N ARG A 226 7.21 6.65 10.46
CA ARG A 226 8.18 5.53 10.45
C ARG A 226 7.61 4.29 9.77
N GLU A 227 6.35 3.95 10.06
CA GLU A 227 5.68 2.78 9.46
C GLU A 227 5.42 2.94 7.96
N ALA A 228 5.24 4.16 7.47
CA ALA A 228 5.00 4.45 6.06
C ALA A 228 6.29 4.53 5.21
N LYS A 229 7.46 4.67 5.84
CA LYS A 229 8.74 4.69 5.13
C LYS A 229 9.09 3.28 4.65
N ALA A 230 9.26 3.13 3.33
CA ALA A 230 9.68 1.86 2.71
C ALA A 230 11.12 1.44 3.10
N GLN A 231 11.94 2.39 3.55
CA GLN A 231 13.31 2.18 4.01
C GLN A 231 13.51 2.93 5.32
N VAL A 232 13.82 2.20 6.39
CA VAL A 232 14.05 2.77 7.72
C VAL A 232 15.56 2.93 7.92
N THR A 233 16.05 4.17 8.01
CA THR A 233 17.47 4.51 8.13
C THR A 233 17.74 5.40 9.35
N GLY A 234 18.97 5.34 9.89
CA GLY A 234 19.42 6.22 10.97
C GLY A 234 18.65 6.05 12.28
N ASP A 235 18.40 7.14 13.00
CA ASP A 235 17.74 7.12 14.33
C ASP A 235 16.33 6.51 14.32
N ASP A 236 15.64 6.52 13.18
CA ASP A 236 14.34 5.86 13.03
C ASP A 236 14.45 4.33 13.07
N ALA A 237 15.62 3.75 12.73
CA ALA A 237 15.85 2.31 12.71
C ALA A 237 15.77 1.69 14.11
N GLU A 238 16.37 2.33 15.12
CA GLU A 238 16.37 1.79 16.49
C GLU A 238 14.96 1.71 17.08
N ALA A 239 14.12 2.71 16.84
CA ALA A 239 12.75 2.71 17.31
C ALA A 239 11.92 1.58 16.66
N VAL A 240 12.10 1.37 15.36
CA VAL A 240 11.40 0.30 14.63
C VAL A 240 11.93 -1.08 15.02
N ILE A 241 13.23 -1.22 15.27
CA ILE A 241 13.85 -2.45 15.79
C ILE A 241 13.28 -2.78 17.18
N ALA A 242 13.16 -1.80 18.07
CA ALA A 242 12.58 -2.00 19.40
C ALA A 242 11.11 -2.48 19.31
N GLU A 243 10.32 -1.90 18.42
CA GLU A 243 8.94 -2.34 18.18
C GLU A 243 8.88 -3.76 17.61
N ALA A 244 9.73 -4.09 16.63
CA ALA A 244 9.82 -5.42 16.05
C ALA A 244 10.23 -6.48 17.09
N LYS A 245 11.20 -6.17 17.96
CA LYS A 245 11.58 -7.02 19.11
C LYS A 245 10.40 -7.20 20.08
N ALA A 246 9.63 -6.15 20.36
CA ALA A 246 8.45 -6.25 21.21
C ALA A 246 7.34 -7.13 20.60
N LYS A 247 7.15 -7.10 19.27
CA LYS A 247 6.23 -8.00 18.55
C LYS A 247 6.67 -9.45 18.69
N ILE A 248 7.95 -9.73 18.51
CA ILE A 248 8.53 -11.08 18.73
C ILE A 248 8.34 -11.54 20.18
N ALA A 249 8.57 -10.65 21.17
CA ALA A 249 8.39 -11.00 22.57
C ALA A 249 6.93 -11.38 22.91
N LYS A 250 5.95 -10.74 22.27
CA LYS A 250 4.53 -11.06 22.44
C LYS A 250 4.12 -12.35 21.72
N GLU A 251 4.64 -12.56 20.52
CA GLU A 251 4.32 -13.71 19.67
C GLU A 251 5.59 -14.42 19.20
N PRO A 252 6.30 -15.12 20.10
CA PRO A 252 7.62 -15.67 19.82
C PRO A 252 7.62 -16.79 18.78
N LYS A 253 6.45 -17.38 18.49
CA LYS A 253 6.29 -18.42 17.47
C LYS A 253 6.04 -17.89 16.05
N ASN A 254 5.85 -16.57 15.90
CA ASN A 254 5.52 -15.98 14.61
C ASN A 254 6.78 -15.65 13.81
N VAL A 255 7.19 -16.56 12.93
CA VAL A 255 8.39 -16.48 12.10
C VAL A 255 8.45 -15.20 11.24
N ASN A 256 7.30 -14.67 10.81
CA ASN A 256 7.25 -13.45 9.99
C ASN A 256 7.78 -12.22 10.72
N TYR A 257 7.66 -12.16 12.05
CA TYR A 257 8.23 -11.05 12.83
C TYR A 257 9.75 -11.08 12.86
N TYR A 258 10.36 -12.28 12.90
CA TYR A 258 11.80 -12.42 12.78
C TYR A 258 12.28 -12.03 11.38
N ARG A 259 11.60 -12.46 10.31
CA ARG A 259 11.89 -12.02 8.93
C ARG A 259 11.84 -10.49 8.80
N GLY A 260 10.82 -9.87 9.39
CA GLY A 260 10.66 -8.41 9.41
C GLY A 260 11.82 -7.71 10.14
N LEU A 261 12.18 -8.19 11.33
CA LEU A 261 13.31 -7.65 12.09
C LEU A 261 14.64 -7.81 11.35
N ALA A 262 14.92 -8.99 10.81
CA ALA A 262 16.15 -9.25 10.06
C ALA A 262 16.25 -8.35 8.81
N ARG A 263 15.13 -8.11 8.10
CA ARG A 263 15.10 -7.16 6.98
C ARG A 263 15.50 -5.75 7.39
N ILE A 264 15.04 -5.27 8.54
CA ILE A 264 15.41 -3.95 9.06
C ILE A 264 16.92 -3.89 9.35
N TYR A 265 17.48 -4.95 9.96
CA TYR A 265 18.92 -5.04 10.18
C TYR A 265 19.72 -5.05 8.87
N ILE A 266 19.31 -5.83 7.86
CA ILE A 266 19.96 -5.87 6.54
C ILE A 266 19.95 -4.48 5.87
N GLN A 267 18.81 -3.78 5.90
CA GLN A 267 18.70 -2.43 5.33
C GLN A 267 19.67 -1.43 5.97
N ASN A 268 20.04 -1.66 7.23
CA ASN A 268 20.96 -0.82 7.99
C ASN A 268 22.39 -1.40 8.02
N LYS A 269 22.71 -2.36 7.14
CA LYS A 269 24.02 -3.06 7.06
C LYS A 269 24.45 -3.74 8.37
N ARG A 270 23.49 -4.06 9.27
CA ARG A 270 23.72 -4.75 10.55
C ARG A 270 23.61 -6.26 10.36
N PHE A 271 24.53 -6.83 9.59
CA PHE A 271 24.42 -8.22 9.12
C PHE A 271 24.50 -9.25 10.26
N ASP A 272 25.36 -9.05 11.26
CA ASP A 272 25.49 -9.99 12.38
C ASP A 272 24.19 -10.14 13.18
N GLU A 273 23.49 -9.02 13.42
CA GLU A 273 22.20 -9.05 14.12
C GLU A 273 21.09 -9.65 13.25
N ALA A 274 21.13 -9.45 11.94
CA ALA A 274 20.23 -10.11 11.00
C ALA A 274 20.42 -11.63 11.04
N LEU A 275 21.66 -12.12 10.98
CA LEU A 275 22.01 -13.53 11.06
C LEU A 275 21.55 -14.15 12.39
N ALA A 276 21.86 -13.49 13.52
CA ALA A 276 21.41 -13.94 14.84
C ALA A 276 19.86 -13.99 14.96
N THR A 277 19.17 -13.07 14.30
CA THR A 277 17.70 -13.04 14.25
C THR A 277 17.15 -14.23 13.45
N PHE A 278 17.76 -14.57 12.31
CA PHE A 278 17.40 -15.76 11.55
C PHE A 278 17.73 -17.05 12.30
N ASP A 279 18.83 -17.11 13.05
CA ASP A 279 19.15 -18.27 13.90
C ASP A 279 18.14 -18.44 15.03
N ALA A 280 17.63 -17.34 15.61
CA ALA A 280 16.50 -17.40 16.53
C ALA A 280 15.22 -17.89 15.84
N ALA A 281 14.95 -17.44 14.61
CA ALA A 281 13.79 -17.90 13.82
C ALA A 281 13.85 -19.40 13.49
N ARG A 282 15.04 -19.91 13.15
CA ARG A 282 15.29 -21.34 12.88
C ARG A 282 15.03 -22.22 14.10
N LYS A 283 15.31 -21.73 15.32
CA LYS A 283 14.95 -22.46 16.55
C LYS A 283 13.44 -22.60 16.73
N VAL A 284 12.67 -21.64 16.21
CA VAL A 284 11.20 -21.64 16.26
C VAL A 284 10.62 -22.55 15.17
N ASN A 285 11.15 -22.48 13.95
CA ASN A 285 10.74 -23.33 12.84
C ASN A 285 11.97 -23.88 12.07
N PRO A 286 12.54 -25.02 12.51
CA PRO A 286 13.76 -25.58 11.93
C PRO A 286 13.59 -26.11 10.51
N SER A 287 12.35 -26.39 10.08
CA SER A 287 12.07 -27.04 8.80
C SER A 287 11.64 -26.07 7.69
N ASP A 288 11.82 -24.76 7.90
CA ASP A 288 11.43 -23.72 6.93
C ASP A 288 12.59 -23.42 5.96
N PRO A 289 12.55 -23.88 4.69
CA PRO A 289 13.64 -23.67 3.73
C PRO A 289 13.86 -22.19 3.40
N GLU A 290 12.84 -21.36 3.60
CA GLU A 290 12.93 -19.92 3.34
C GLU A 290 13.80 -19.23 4.40
N LEU A 291 13.79 -19.71 5.65
CA LEU A 291 14.69 -19.18 6.69
C LEU A 291 16.14 -19.50 6.38
N ASP A 292 16.40 -20.70 5.86
CA ASP A 292 17.75 -21.10 5.47
C ASP A 292 18.27 -20.29 4.29
N ARG A 293 17.43 -20.09 3.26
CA ARG A 293 17.76 -19.21 2.15
C ARG A 293 18.03 -17.79 2.62
N ASN A 294 17.12 -17.21 3.42
CA ASN A 294 17.27 -15.83 3.88
C ASN A 294 18.52 -15.62 4.74
N TRP A 295 18.90 -16.59 5.58
CA TRP A 295 20.14 -16.54 6.36
C TRP A 295 21.37 -16.61 5.43
N ALA A 296 21.38 -17.54 4.47
CA ALA A 296 22.47 -17.68 3.51
C ALA A 296 22.65 -16.41 2.67
N ASP A 297 21.57 -15.88 2.10
CA ASP A 297 21.57 -14.62 1.34
C ASP A 297 22.08 -13.45 2.18
N THR A 298 21.75 -13.42 3.47
CA THR A 298 22.24 -12.40 4.40
C THR A 298 23.74 -12.54 4.64
N LYS A 299 24.24 -13.78 4.76
CA LYS A 299 25.67 -14.04 4.94
C LYS A 299 26.47 -13.68 3.69
N ILE A 300 25.94 -13.95 2.50
CA ILE A 300 26.53 -13.51 1.23
C ILE A 300 26.62 -11.98 1.17
N LYS A 301 25.55 -11.26 1.53
CA LYS A 301 25.58 -9.78 1.61
C LYS A 301 26.57 -9.25 2.64
N ALA A 302 26.79 -9.96 3.74
CA ALA A 302 27.79 -9.60 4.73
C ALA A 302 29.21 -9.69 4.13
N TYR A 303 29.51 -10.79 3.42
CA TYR A 303 30.77 -10.93 2.68
C TYR A 303 30.93 -9.83 1.63
N GLU A 304 29.89 -9.54 0.85
CA GLU A 304 29.93 -8.48 -0.16
C GLU A 304 30.25 -7.11 0.44
N ALA A 305 29.62 -6.77 1.57
CA ALA A 305 29.91 -5.53 2.28
C ALA A 305 31.34 -5.48 2.85
N GLU A 306 31.88 -6.61 3.32
CA GLU A 306 33.26 -6.72 3.79
C GLU A 306 34.26 -6.57 2.63
N ILE A 307 34.03 -7.25 1.52
CA ILE A 307 34.82 -7.15 0.29
C ILE A 307 34.83 -5.71 -0.23
N GLU A 308 33.66 -5.05 -0.30
CA GLU A 308 33.55 -3.65 -0.70
C GLU A 308 34.37 -2.73 0.21
N ALA A 309 34.33 -2.95 1.52
CA ALA A 309 35.11 -2.18 2.49
C ALA A 309 36.62 -2.37 2.30
N LEU A 310 37.08 -3.62 2.15
CA LEU A 310 38.49 -3.94 1.92
C LEU A 310 39.02 -3.33 0.61
N ARG A 311 38.24 -3.41 -0.47
CA ARG A 311 38.57 -2.74 -1.73
C ARG A 311 38.64 -1.22 -1.59
N ALA A 312 37.71 -0.62 -0.85
CA ALA A 312 37.73 0.81 -0.58
C ALA A 312 38.96 1.25 0.23
N GLU A 313 39.49 0.37 1.08
CA GLU A 313 40.76 0.55 1.81
C GLU A 313 42.01 0.26 0.96
N GLY A 314 41.85 -0.21 -0.28
CA GLY A 314 42.94 -0.59 -1.18
C GLY A 314 43.57 -1.94 -0.87
N LYS A 315 42.93 -2.79 -0.06
CA LYS A 315 43.39 -4.12 0.34
C LYS A 315 42.88 -5.19 -0.63
N GLU A 316 43.37 -5.17 -1.87
CA GLU A 316 42.83 -6.04 -2.93
C GLU A 316 43.09 -7.54 -2.68
N GLU A 317 44.22 -7.89 -2.07
CA GLU A 317 44.53 -9.29 -1.73
C GLU A 317 43.56 -9.85 -0.68
N GLU A 318 43.32 -9.12 0.41
CA GLU A 318 42.35 -9.50 1.45
C GLU A 318 40.91 -9.57 0.88
N ALA A 319 40.56 -8.65 -0.04
CA ALA A 319 39.27 -8.67 -0.71
C ALA A 319 39.10 -9.91 -1.62
N TYR A 320 40.17 -10.32 -2.31
CA TYR A 320 40.19 -11.54 -3.12
C TYR A 320 40.03 -12.79 -2.25
N ASP A 321 40.76 -12.88 -1.13
CA ASP A 321 40.62 -13.99 -0.18
C ASP A 321 39.19 -14.11 0.34
N LYS A 322 38.54 -12.97 0.62
CA LYS A 322 37.13 -12.92 1.01
C LYS A 322 36.16 -13.34 -0.11
N GLU A 323 36.49 -13.07 -1.37
CA GLU A 323 35.70 -13.58 -2.50
C GLU A 323 35.77 -15.11 -2.59
N VAL A 324 36.95 -15.68 -2.35
CA VAL A 324 37.14 -17.14 -2.30
C VAL A 324 36.36 -17.74 -1.11
N GLU A 325 36.47 -17.16 0.09
CA GLU A 325 35.70 -17.59 1.26
C GLU A 325 34.18 -17.53 1.00
N LYS A 326 33.70 -16.46 0.35
CA LYS A 326 32.29 -16.28 -0.03
C LYS A 326 31.82 -17.38 -0.98
N ALA A 327 32.61 -17.67 -2.02
CA ALA A 327 32.29 -18.71 -3.00
C ALA A 327 32.25 -20.10 -2.33
N GLN A 328 33.23 -20.41 -1.49
CA GLN A 328 33.26 -21.65 -0.73
C GLN A 328 32.05 -21.79 0.19
N PHE A 329 31.72 -20.73 0.94
CA PHE A 329 30.53 -20.71 1.79
C PHE A 329 29.24 -20.94 1.00
N ALA A 330 29.08 -20.29 -0.16
CA ALA A 330 27.89 -20.45 -1.01
C ALA A 330 27.70 -21.90 -1.47
N PHE A 331 28.81 -22.55 -1.85
CA PHE A 331 28.81 -23.95 -2.24
C PHE A 331 28.45 -24.88 -1.05
N ASP A 332 29.12 -24.71 0.09
CA ASP A 332 28.88 -25.52 1.29
C ASP A 332 27.46 -25.35 1.84
N ASP A 333 26.90 -24.15 1.76
CA ASP A 333 25.51 -23.87 2.14
C ASP A 333 24.52 -24.57 1.21
N LEU A 334 24.73 -24.49 -0.10
CA LEU A 334 23.88 -25.12 -1.09
C LEU A 334 23.87 -26.65 -0.92
N LEU A 335 25.04 -27.26 -0.69
CA LEU A 335 25.15 -28.68 -0.36
C LEU A 335 24.30 -29.05 0.86
N ARG A 336 24.50 -28.34 1.97
CA ARG A 336 23.75 -28.57 3.22
C ARG A 336 22.24 -28.45 3.03
N ARG A 337 21.80 -27.49 2.21
CA ARG A 337 20.38 -27.28 1.91
C ARG A 337 19.81 -28.38 1.01
N VAL A 338 20.56 -28.90 0.06
CA VAL A 338 20.16 -30.08 -0.73
C VAL A 338 20.03 -31.33 0.15
N GLU A 339 20.94 -31.50 1.12
CA GLU A 339 20.86 -32.60 2.11
C GLU A 339 19.65 -32.46 3.05
N SER A 340 19.40 -31.24 3.52
CA SER A 340 18.30 -30.94 4.45
C SER A 340 16.93 -30.98 3.77
N TYR A 341 16.87 -30.67 2.46
CA TYR A 341 15.65 -30.58 1.67
C TYR A 341 15.75 -31.45 0.40
N PRO A 342 15.85 -32.79 0.52
CA PRO A 342 16.15 -33.67 -0.60
C PRO A 342 15.06 -33.70 -1.69
N ASN A 343 13.85 -33.26 -1.37
CA ASN A 343 12.73 -33.18 -2.30
C ASN A 343 12.60 -31.82 -3.00
N ASP A 344 13.43 -30.83 -2.63
CA ASP A 344 13.48 -29.56 -3.35
C ASP A 344 14.32 -29.72 -4.62
N LEU A 345 13.63 -29.99 -5.72
CA LEU A 345 14.25 -30.18 -7.03
C LEU A 345 14.85 -28.89 -7.60
N GLY A 346 14.46 -27.72 -7.10
CA GLY A 346 15.07 -26.44 -7.48
C GLY A 346 16.48 -26.33 -6.93
N LEU A 347 16.71 -26.74 -5.68
CA LEU A 347 18.06 -26.77 -5.10
C LEU A 347 18.97 -27.76 -5.81
N ARG A 348 18.42 -28.89 -6.28
CA ARG A 348 19.19 -29.85 -7.09
C ARG A 348 19.61 -29.25 -8.43
N TYR A 349 18.72 -28.49 -9.06
CA TYR A 349 19.08 -27.75 -10.28
C TYR A 349 20.19 -26.75 -10.00
N GLU A 350 20.06 -25.93 -8.97
CA GLU A 350 21.08 -24.94 -8.57
C GLU A 350 22.43 -25.62 -8.30
N LEU A 351 22.44 -26.72 -7.55
CA LEU A 351 23.67 -27.48 -7.26
C LEU A 351 24.27 -28.10 -8.52
N GLY A 352 23.44 -28.61 -9.43
CA GLY A 352 23.89 -29.13 -10.72
C GLY A 352 24.60 -28.07 -11.56
N VAL A 353 24.08 -26.83 -11.57
CA VAL A 353 24.72 -25.71 -12.28
C VAL A 353 26.08 -25.40 -11.66
N VAL A 354 26.18 -25.34 -10.33
CA VAL A 354 27.45 -25.10 -9.66
C VAL A 354 28.47 -26.21 -9.95
N TYR A 355 28.06 -27.48 -9.94
CA TYR A 355 28.95 -28.58 -10.34
C TYR A 355 29.39 -28.48 -11.81
N TYR A 356 28.48 -28.09 -12.71
CA TYR A 356 28.81 -27.90 -14.12
C TYR A 356 29.83 -26.78 -14.33
N ASP A 357 29.65 -25.64 -13.66
CA ASP A 357 30.57 -24.49 -13.74
C ASP A 357 31.96 -24.82 -13.17
N ASN A 358 32.03 -25.77 -12.23
CA ASN A 358 33.28 -26.30 -11.66
C ASN A 358 33.80 -27.54 -12.41
N GLU A 359 33.28 -27.84 -13.61
CA GLU A 359 33.67 -28.98 -14.46
C GLU A 359 33.48 -30.37 -13.81
N ALA A 360 32.77 -30.44 -12.69
CA ALA A 360 32.39 -31.67 -12.00
C ALA A 360 31.18 -32.32 -12.70
N TYR A 361 31.36 -32.72 -13.97
CA TYR A 361 30.27 -33.14 -14.83
C TYR A 361 29.52 -34.38 -14.33
N ASP A 362 30.19 -35.31 -13.65
CA ASP A 362 29.53 -36.50 -13.10
C ASP A 362 28.55 -36.16 -11.98
N ASP A 363 28.95 -35.30 -11.04
CA ASP A 363 28.09 -34.81 -9.96
C ASP A 363 26.96 -33.93 -10.51
N ALA A 364 27.27 -33.08 -11.49
CA ALA A 364 26.28 -32.27 -12.19
C ALA A 364 25.18 -33.14 -12.83
N ILE A 365 25.57 -34.20 -13.56
CA ILE A 365 24.63 -35.13 -14.20
C ILE A 365 23.70 -35.76 -13.16
N GLN A 366 24.22 -36.22 -12.01
CA GLN A 366 23.40 -36.82 -10.96
C GLN A 366 22.35 -35.82 -10.45
N GLN A 367 22.73 -34.57 -10.22
CA GLN A 367 21.80 -33.56 -9.74
C GLN A 367 20.77 -33.18 -10.80
N PHE A 368 21.17 -33.00 -12.05
CA PHE A 368 20.23 -32.65 -13.12
C PHE A 368 19.26 -33.79 -13.47
N GLN A 369 19.67 -35.05 -13.36
CA GLN A 369 18.77 -36.21 -13.51
C GLN A 369 17.64 -36.22 -12.48
N LEU A 370 17.88 -35.69 -11.28
CA LEU A 370 16.86 -35.48 -10.27
C LEU A 370 16.06 -34.21 -10.56
N ALA A 371 16.73 -33.11 -10.89
CA ALA A 371 16.11 -31.81 -11.15
C ALA A 371 15.14 -31.82 -12.33
N GLN A 372 15.37 -32.63 -13.37
CA GLN A 372 14.48 -32.73 -14.55
C GLN A 372 13.05 -33.22 -14.23
N LYS A 373 12.84 -33.76 -13.02
CA LYS A 373 11.51 -34.13 -12.50
C LYS A 373 10.68 -32.91 -12.10
N SER A 374 11.31 -31.74 -11.94
CA SER A 374 10.65 -30.46 -11.63
C SER A 374 10.06 -29.86 -12.90
N PRO A 375 8.74 -29.62 -12.99
CA PRO A 375 8.17 -28.95 -14.16
C PRO A 375 8.80 -27.59 -14.47
N LYS A 376 9.23 -26.86 -13.43
CA LYS A 376 9.82 -25.53 -13.55
C LYS A 376 11.25 -25.54 -14.13
N HIS A 377 12.03 -26.58 -13.82
CA HIS A 377 13.46 -26.66 -14.19
C HIS A 377 13.74 -27.79 -15.18
N ARG A 378 12.71 -28.45 -15.71
CA ARG A 378 12.85 -29.64 -16.55
C ARG A 378 13.68 -29.36 -17.79
N LEU A 379 13.33 -28.32 -18.53
CA LEU A 379 13.91 -28.04 -19.84
C LEU A 379 15.34 -27.50 -19.68
N GLU A 380 15.59 -26.66 -18.68
CA GLU A 380 16.94 -26.22 -18.34
C GLU A 380 17.82 -27.39 -17.86
N ALA A 381 17.29 -28.29 -17.03
CA ALA A 381 18.04 -29.47 -16.58
C ALA A 381 18.43 -30.39 -17.76
N LEU A 382 17.53 -30.58 -18.74
CA LEU A 382 17.84 -31.34 -19.96
C LEU A 382 18.93 -30.66 -20.79
N TYR A 383 18.89 -29.33 -20.91
CA TYR A 383 19.93 -28.56 -21.57
C TYR A 383 21.29 -28.75 -20.89
N TYR A 384 21.38 -28.59 -19.57
CA TYR A 384 22.65 -28.77 -18.87
C TYR A 384 23.13 -30.22 -18.84
N LEU A 385 22.22 -31.21 -18.80
CA LEU A 385 22.60 -32.62 -19.00
C LEU A 385 23.29 -32.81 -20.35
N ALA A 386 22.77 -32.19 -21.40
CA ALA A 386 23.39 -32.23 -22.71
C ALA A 386 24.77 -31.58 -22.74
N CYS A 387 24.92 -30.41 -22.10
CA CYS A 387 26.21 -29.73 -21.96
C CYS A 387 27.23 -30.63 -21.24
N CYS A 388 26.83 -31.30 -20.15
CA CYS A 388 27.68 -32.25 -19.44
C CYS A 388 28.08 -33.43 -20.34
N PHE A 389 27.12 -34.05 -21.05
CA PHE A 389 27.41 -35.17 -21.95
C PHE A 389 28.32 -34.75 -23.11
N LYS A 390 28.12 -33.57 -23.70
CA LYS A 390 28.99 -33.00 -24.73
C LYS A 390 30.41 -32.80 -24.21
N ALA A 391 30.58 -32.18 -23.03
CA ALA A 391 31.88 -31.96 -22.41
C ALA A 391 32.62 -33.28 -22.11
N LYS A 392 31.88 -34.34 -21.79
CA LYS A 392 32.41 -35.70 -21.60
C LYS A 392 32.67 -36.47 -22.91
N GLY A 393 32.49 -35.86 -24.07
CA GLY A 393 32.67 -36.53 -25.37
C GLY A 393 31.60 -37.56 -25.69
N GLN A 394 30.39 -37.41 -25.17
CA GLN A 394 29.23 -38.28 -25.40
C GLN A 394 28.14 -37.54 -26.20
N PRO A 395 28.39 -37.20 -27.49
CA PRO A 395 27.49 -36.36 -28.28
C PRO A 395 26.12 -36.99 -28.52
N ASP A 396 26.02 -38.31 -28.67
CA ASP A 396 24.74 -39.00 -28.89
C ASP A 396 23.76 -38.77 -27.73
N MET A 397 24.27 -38.86 -26.49
CA MET A 397 23.49 -38.60 -25.29
C MET A 397 23.12 -37.12 -25.19
N ALA A 398 24.02 -36.22 -25.58
CA ALA A 398 23.75 -34.79 -25.59
C ALA A 398 22.62 -34.42 -26.56
N VAL A 399 22.68 -34.92 -27.80
CA VAL A 399 21.62 -34.73 -28.82
C VAL A 399 20.28 -35.25 -28.30
N MET A 400 20.25 -36.46 -27.72
CA MET A 400 19.02 -37.04 -27.17
C MET A 400 18.36 -36.13 -26.12
N GLN A 401 19.13 -35.52 -25.20
CA GLN A 401 18.58 -34.60 -24.19
C GLN A 401 18.10 -33.28 -24.82
N LEU A 402 18.86 -32.73 -25.78
CA LEU A 402 18.50 -31.48 -26.45
C LEU A 402 17.25 -31.62 -27.32
N GLU A 403 17.09 -32.73 -28.04
CA GLU A 403 15.88 -33.02 -28.81
C GLU A 403 14.66 -33.17 -27.90
N ALA A 404 14.83 -33.85 -26.76
CA ALA A 404 13.78 -33.95 -25.75
C ALA A 404 13.37 -32.57 -25.20
N ALA A 405 14.32 -31.65 -24.99
CA ALA A 405 14.03 -30.28 -24.59
C ALA A 405 13.36 -29.47 -25.73
N ASN A 406 13.90 -29.54 -26.95
CA ASN A 406 13.43 -28.79 -28.10
C ASN A 406 11.98 -29.12 -28.48
N SER A 407 11.61 -30.41 -28.41
CA SER A 407 10.23 -30.86 -28.69
C SER A 407 9.18 -30.26 -27.74
N GLN A 408 9.58 -29.81 -26.55
CA GLN A 408 8.71 -29.21 -25.54
C GLN A 408 8.77 -27.67 -25.54
N LEU A 409 9.65 -27.06 -26.34
CA LEU A 409 9.79 -25.61 -26.45
C LEU A 409 9.08 -25.12 -27.73
N PRO A 410 7.85 -24.58 -27.65
CA PRO A 410 7.12 -24.14 -28.85
C PRO A 410 7.69 -22.83 -29.41
N THR A 411 8.14 -21.93 -28.54
CA THR A 411 8.56 -20.57 -28.87
C THR A 411 10.09 -20.44 -28.87
N MET A 412 10.62 -19.64 -29.78
CA MET A 412 12.06 -19.35 -29.86
C MET A 412 12.49 -18.32 -28.80
N ASP A 413 12.44 -18.73 -27.53
CA ASP A 413 12.94 -17.97 -26.39
C ASP A 413 14.45 -18.22 -26.15
N ASP A 414 15.02 -17.59 -25.13
CA ASP A 414 16.45 -17.70 -24.82
C ASP A 414 16.91 -19.14 -24.52
N LEU A 415 16.03 -19.96 -23.92
CA LEU A 415 16.35 -21.37 -23.68
C LEU A 415 16.32 -22.16 -24.99
N LYS A 416 15.31 -21.98 -25.84
CA LYS A 416 15.23 -22.65 -27.14
C LYS A 416 16.39 -22.25 -28.05
N LYS A 417 16.78 -20.97 -28.07
CA LYS A 417 17.99 -20.50 -28.78
C LYS A 417 19.23 -21.27 -28.32
N ARG A 418 19.47 -21.38 -26.99
CA ARG A 418 20.59 -22.16 -26.44
C ARG A 418 20.54 -23.64 -26.84
N VAL A 419 19.36 -24.26 -26.76
CA VAL A 419 19.16 -25.69 -27.11
C VAL A 419 19.45 -25.95 -28.59
N VAL A 420 18.82 -25.19 -29.48
CA VAL A 420 18.98 -25.35 -30.94
C VAL A 420 20.40 -24.99 -31.39
N TYR A 421 20.99 -23.94 -30.83
CA TYR A 421 22.38 -23.58 -31.07
C TYR A 421 23.32 -24.74 -30.67
N THR A 422 23.11 -25.35 -29.50
CA THR A 422 23.97 -26.44 -29.03
C THR A 422 23.82 -27.70 -29.91
N LEU A 423 22.62 -27.99 -30.41
CA LEU A 423 22.41 -29.03 -31.44
C LEU A 423 23.21 -28.74 -32.71
N GLY A 424 23.19 -27.50 -33.18
CA GLY A 424 23.97 -27.05 -34.33
C GLY A 424 25.48 -27.21 -34.11
N VAL A 425 25.99 -26.85 -32.93
CA VAL A 425 27.40 -27.03 -32.57
C VAL A 425 27.80 -28.50 -32.58
N ILE A 426 26.98 -29.39 -32.01
CA ILE A 426 27.27 -30.83 -32.00
C ILE A 426 27.25 -31.40 -33.43
N ALA A 427 26.31 -30.96 -34.28
CA ALA A 427 26.25 -31.37 -35.68
C ALA A 427 27.47 -30.88 -36.48
N GLU A 428 27.92 -29.64 -36.25
CA GLU A 428 29.14 -29.07 -36.85
C GLU A 428 30.38 -29.87 -36.42
N GLU A 429 30.51 -30.17 -35.12
CA GLU A 429 31.60 -31.00 -34.58
C GLU A 429 31.60 -32.44 -35.14
N ALA A 430 30.42 -32.96 -35.48
CA ALA A 430 30.26 -34.26 -36.15
C ALA A 430 30.51 -34.20 -37.67
N GLY A 431 30.74 -33.01 -38.24
CA GLY A 431 30.95 -32.80 -39.68
C GLY A 431 29.66 -32.79 -40.53
N ASP A 432 28.48 -32.84 -39.89
CA ASP A 432 27.18 -32.75 -40.57
C ASP A 432 26.79 -31.27 -40.77
N ASN A 433 27.50 -30.63 -41.70
CA ASN A 433 27.33 -29.20 -42.01
C ASN A 433 25.91 -28.84 -42.46
N ALA A 434 25.18 -29.79 -43.08
CA ALA A 434 23.81 -29.57 -43.52
C ALA A 434 22.86 -29.44 -42.31
N LYS A 435 22.94 -30.35 -41.34
CA LYS A 435 22.15 -30.24 -40.11
C LYS A 435 22.58 -29.05 -39.25
N ALA A 436 23.88 -28.81 -39.14
CA ALA A 436 24.40 -27.65 -38.41
C ALA A 436 23.82 -26.35 -38.97
N PHE A 437 23.80 -26.22 -40.31
CA PHE A 437 23.20 -25.07 -40.98
C PHE A 437 21.72 -24.89 -40.68
N ASP A 438 20.94 -25.97 -40.71
CA ASP A 438 19.50 -25.90 -40.42
C ASP A 438 19.21 -25.44 -38.99
N TYR A 439 19.92 -25.97 -38.00
CA TYR A 439 19.78 -25.51 -36.62
C TYR A 439 20.21 -24.05 -36.45
N PHE A 440 21.35 -23.66 -37.03
CA PHE A 440 21.85 -22.30 -36.91
C PHE A 440 20.97 -21.27 -37.62
N LYS A 441 20.38 -21.63 -38.76
CA LYS A 441 19.44 -20.79 -39.51
C LYS A 441 18.24 -20.41 -38.64
N ASP A 442 17.69 -21.36 -37.87
CA ASP A 442 16.54 -21.10 -37.00
C ASP A 442 16.88 -20.12 -35.87
N VAL A 443 18.07 -20.23 -35.29
CA VAL A 443 18.56 -19.29 -34.26
C VAL A 443 18.85 -17.92 -34.87
N TYR A 444 19.55 -17.87 -36.01
CA TYR A 444 19.91 -16.64 -36.71
C TYR A 444 18.68 -15.84 -37.16
N ALA A 445 17.64 -16.52 -37.65
CA ALA A 445 16.40 -15.89 -38.06
C ALA A 445 15.65 -15.23 -36.89
N ALA A 446 15.80 -15.78 -35.68
CA ALA A 446 15.20 -15.23 -34.46
C ALA A 446 16.07 -14.14 -33.81
N ASP A 447 17.39 -14.31 -33.81
CA ASP A 447 18.34 -13.43 -33.14
C ASP A 447 19.73 -13.51 -33.79
N ILE A 448 20.03 -12.52 -34.63
CA ILE A 448 21.32 -12.40 -35.33
C ILE A 448 22.51 -12.16 -34.38
N GLY A 449 22.26 -11.63 -33.18
CA GLY A 449 23.27 -11.29 -32.19
C GLY A 449 23.54 -12.40 -31.16
N PHE A 450 22.90 -13.56 -31.31
CA PHE A 450 23.02 -14.64 -30.35
C PHE A 450 24.37 -15.37 -30.46
N LEU A 451 25.25 -15.15 -29.47
CA LEU A 451 26.61 -15.73 -29.43
C LEU A 451 27.39 -15.44 -30.74
N ASP A 452 28.08 -16.44 -31.30
CA ASP A 452 28.87 -16.36 -32.54
C ASP A 452 28.08 -16.85 -33.78
N ILE A 453 26.74 -16.82 -33.72
CA ILE A 453 25.88 -17.44 -34.75
C ILE A 453 26.12 -16.89 -36.16
N GLY A 454 26.36 -15.58 -36.28
CA GLY A 454 26.65 -14.94 -37.56
C GLY A 454 27.93 -15.44 -38.20
N GLU A 455 28.98 -15.63 -37.40
CA GLU A 455 30.27 -16.16 -37.87
C GLU A 455 30.15 -17.62 -38.30
N ARG A 456 29.42 -18.44 -37.53
CA ARG A 456 29.14 -19.85 -37.87
C ARG A 456 28.37 -19.98 -39.18
N MET A 457 27.33 -19.18 -39.37
CA MET A 457 26.54 -19.18 -40.60
C MET A 457 27.40 -18.81 -41.82
N GLN A 458 28.26 -17.79 -41.71
CA GLN A 458 29.18 -17.43 -42.80
C GLN A 458 30.17 -18.55 -43.13
N ARG A 459 30.74 -19.21 -42.12
CA ARG A 459 31.66 -20.35 -42.31
C ARG A 459 30.98 -21.51 -43.04
N LEU A 460 29.76 -21.88 -42.65
CA LEU A 460 29.01 -22.96 -43.30
C LEU A 460 28.59 -22.61 -44.74
N HIS A 461 28.21 -21.36 -45.00
CA HIS A 461 27.94 -20.88 -46.36
C HIS A 461 29.16 -20.92 -47.28
N ALA A 462 30.36 -20.66 -46.73
CA ALA A 462 31.61 -20.72 -47.47
C ALA A 462 32.07 -22.16 -47.73
N ALA A 463 31.81 -23.09 -46.79
CA ALA A 463 32.16 -24.51 -46.91
C ALA A 463 31.24 -25.32 -47.83
N GLY A 464 30.03 -24.82 -48.11
CA GLY A 464 29.08 -25.44 -49.04
C GLY A 464 29.20 -24.99 -50.51
N LYS A 465 30.12 -24.06 -50.82
CA LYS A 465 30.55 -23.69 -52.17
C LYS A 465 31.84 -24.41 -52.53
#